data_AF-A0A535XGP6-F1
#
_entry.id   AF-A0A535XGP6-F1
#
_cell.length_a   1.000
_cell.length_b   1.000
_cell.length_c   1.000
_cell.angle_alpha   90.00
_cell.angle_beta   90.00
_cell.angle_gamma   90.00
#
_symmetry.space_group_name_H-M   'P 1'
#
loop_
_entity.id
_entity.type
_entity.pdbx_description
1 polymer ?
#
loop_
_entity_poly.entity_id
_entity_poly.type
_entity_poly.pdbx_seq_one_letter_code
_entity_poly.pdbx_strand_id
1 'polypeptide(L)'
;MFSRAGSPGLGAAFPVFVAVIAATAFVFGLSYALITVPSMTLLQEELPDEIRGRVFGFLNMLVSIFSLVPLIIVGPIADLWGVAPVFVGFAVIVAIAWIGGKSTREMRRRKAKLVSE
;
A
#
# COMPACT_ATOMS: atom_id res chain seq x y z
N MET A 1 -27.97 -29.33 6.67
CA MET A 1 -27.82 -28.75 8.03
C MET A 1 -27.03 -27.42 7.99
N PHE A 2 -27.27 -26.57 6.97
CA PHE A 2 -26.71 -25.21 6.86
C PHE A 2 -27.81 -24.23 6.44
N SER A 3 -28.92 -24.25 7.17
CA SER A 3 -29.97 -23.28 6.95
C SER A 3 -30.54 -22.93 8.31
N ARG A 4 -30.69 -21.61 8.54
CA ARG A 4 -31.32 -20.98 9.71
C ARG A 4 -30.42 -20.62 10.89
N ALA A 5 -29.37 -19.85 10.62
CA ALA A 5 -28.85 -18.89 11.59
C ALA A 5 -28.41 -17.59 10.88
N GLY A 6 -29.27 -17.05 10.02
CA GLY A 6 -29.11 -15.71 9.46
C GLY A 6 -30.04 -14.77 10.21
N SER A 7 -29.51 -13.95 11.12
CA SER A 7 -30.27 -12.80 11.59
C SER A 7 -30.60 -11.93 10.35
N PRO A 8 -31.84 -11.40 10.22
CA PRO A 8 -32.26 -10.65 9.03
C PRO A 8 -31.35 -9.48 8.64
N GLY A 9 -30.57 -8.95 9.59
CA GLY A 9 -29.62 -7.86 9.36
C GLY A 9 -28.27 -8.28 8.74
N LEU A 10 -27.77 -9.50 8.99
CA LEU A 10 -26.46 -9.94 8.48
C LEU A 10 -26.50 -10.25 6.97
N GLY A 11 -27.59 -10.83 6.48
CA GLY A 11 -27.74 -11.16 5.05
C GLY A 11 -27.88 -9.92 4.15
N ALA A 12 -28.55 -8.87 4.64
CA ALA A 12 -28.72 -7.62 3.90
C ALA A 12 -27.46 -6.73 3.92
N ALA A 13 -26.66 -6.79 4.99
CA ALA A 13 -25.42 -6.02 5.10
C ALA A 13 -24.27 -6.62 4.28
N PHE A 14 -24.32 -7.92 3.97
CA PHE A 14 -23.24 -8.63 3.27
C PHE A 14 -22.96 -8.09 1.85
N PRO A 15 -23.95 -7.87 0.96
CA PRO A 15 -23.71 -7.26 -0.34
C PRO A 15 -23.13 -5.85 -0.25
N VAL A 16 -23.57 -5.05 0.72
CA VAL A 16 -23.07 -3.69 0.95
C VAL A 16 -21.60 -3.73 1.39
N PHE A 17 -21.26 -4.61 2.33
CA PHE A 17 -19.89 -4.83 2.78
C PHE A 17 -18.96 -5.23 1.62
N VAL A 18 -19.38 -6.19 0.81
CA VAL A 18 -18.62 -6.62 -0.38
C VAL A 18 -18.47 -5.48 -1.38
N ALA A 19 -19.54 -4.70 -1.62
CA ALA A 19 -19.48 -3.55 -2.52
C ALA A 19 -18.49 -2.47 -2.05
N VAL A 20 -18.46 -2.17 -0.75
CA VAL A 20 -17.51 -1.21 -0.16
C VAL A 20 -16.07 -1.70 -0.31
N ILE A 21 -15.81 -2.98 -0.03
CA ILE A 21 -14.48 -3.57 -0.23
C ILE A 21 -14.08 -3.52 -1.70
N ALA A 22 -14.97 -3.95 -2.60
CA ALA A 22 -14.70 -3.97 -4.04
C ALA A 22 -14.41 -2.56 -4.58
N ALA A 23 -15.20 -1.57 -4.20
CA ALA A 23 -14.98 -0.18 -4.59
C ALA A 23 -13.63 0.35 -4.08
N THR A 24 -13.30 0.08 -2.81
CA THR A 24 -12.04 0.51 -2.21
C THR A 24 -10.84 -0.18 -2.87
N ALA A 25 -10.93 -1.49 -3.10
CA ALA A 25 -9.90 -2.27 -3.78
C ALA A 25 -9.70 -1.81 -5.23
N PHE A 26 -10.79 -1.46 -5.93
CA PHE A 26 -10.72 -0.92 -7.29
C PHE A 26 -9.97 0.42 -7.33
N VAL A 27 -10.32 1.36 -6.47
CA VAL A 27 -9.64 2.67 -6.39
C VAL A 27 -8.17 2.51 -6.00
N PHE A 28 -7.88 1.63 -5.05
CA PHE A 28 -6.50 1.32 -4.64
C PHE A 28 -5.70 0.70 -5.78
N GLY A 29 -6.26 -0.29 -6.49
CA GLY A 29 -5.62 -0.93 -7.63
C GLY A 29 -5.35 0.04 -8.79
N LEU A 30 -6.31 0.91 -9.11
CA LEU A 30 -6.14 1.94 -10.13
C LEU A 30 -5.03 2.92 -9.76
N SER A 31 -5.01 3.40 -8.50
CA SER A 31 -3.97 4.29 -8.01
C SER A 31 -2.60 3.62 -8.01
N TYR A 32 -2.53 2.36 -7.59
CA TYR A 32 -1.31 1.56 -7.57
C TYR A 32 -0.73 1.39 -8.98
N ALA A 33 -1.56 1.07 -9.98
CA ALA A 33 -1.12 0.92 -11.35
C ALA A 33 -0.58 2.24 -11.93
N LEU A 34 -1.29 3.35 -11.71
CA LEU A 34 -0.89 4.69 -12.18
C LEU A 34 0.40 5.19 -11.55
N ILE A 35 0.82 4.65 -10.40
CA ILE A 35 2.09 4.99 -9.75
C ILE A 35 3.19 4.01 -10.17
N THR A 36 2.90 2.71 -10.11
CA THR A 36 3.92 1.67 -10.25
C THR A 36 4.43 1.56 -11.67
N VAL A 37 3.54 1.63 -12.68
CA VAL A 37 3.94 1.55 -14.08
C VAL A 37 4.94 2.66 -14.46
N PRO A 38 4.63 3.96 -14.28
CA PRO A 38 5.58 5.01 -14.63
C PRO A 38 6.84 5.00 -13.75
N SER A 39 6.74 4.57 -12.49
CA SER A 39 7.92 4.45 -11.63
C SER A 39 8.90 3.39 -12.16
N MET A 40 8.38 2.26 -12.63
CA MET A 40 9.19 1.20 -13.22
C MET A 40 9.77 1.64 -14.57
N THR A 41 9.01 2.32 -15.42
CA THR A 41 9.53 2.79 -16.73
C THR A 41 10.57 3.88 -16.55
N LEU A 42 10.35 4.84 -15.65
CA LEU A 42 11.31 5.91 -15.36
C LEU A 42 12.63 5.33 -14.83
N LEU A 43 12.54 4.35 -13.92
CA LEU A 43 13.73 3.66 -13.42
C LEU A 43 14.48 2.94 -14.56
N GLN A 44 13.78 2.37 -15.54
CA GLN A 44 14.44 1.72 -16.70
C GLN A 44 15.11 2.72 -17.64
N GLU A 45 14.48 3.87 -17.87
CA GLU A 45 14.96 4.92 -18.77
C GLU A 45 16.24 5.59 -18.24
N GLU A 46 16.30 5.84 -16.93
CA GLU A 46 17.47 6.46 -16.27
C GLU A 46 18.64 5.48 -16.06
N LEU A 47 18.40 4.16 -16.15
CA LEU A 47 19.42 3.14 -15.89
C LEU A 47 20.18 2.75 -17.16
N PRO A 48 21.51 2.88 -17.17
CA PRO A 48 22.38 2.34 -18.22
C PRO A 48 22.19 0.83 -18.38
N ASP A 49 22.23 0.35 -19.62
CA ASP A 49 21.96 -1.05 -19.98
C ASP A 49 22.83 -2.05 -19.21
N GLU A 50 24.07 -1.67 -18.90
CA GLU A 50 25.08 -2.48 -18.21
C GLU A 50 24.76 -2.78 -16.73
N ILE A 51 23.97 -1.92 -16.07
CA ILE A 51 23.62 -2.04 -14.64
C ILE A 51 22.13 -2.30 -14.41
N ARG A 52 21.28 -2.14 -15.44
CA ARG A 52 19.83 -2.30 -15.32
C ARG A 52 19.43 -3.61 -14.64
N GLY A 53 19.98 -4.74 -15.09
CA GLY A 53 19.69 -6.05 -14.51
C GLY A 53 20.11 -6.19 -13.03
N ARG A 54 21.22 -5.57 -12.63
CA ARG A 54 21.72 -5.59 -11.25
C ARG A 54 20.82 -4.77 -10.32
N VAL A 55 20.40 -3.59 -10.76
CA VAL A 55 19.53 -2.70 -9.97
C VAL A 55 18.12 -3.29 -9.82
N PHE A 56 17.52 -3.80 -10.90
CA PHE A 56 16.22 -4.45 -10.84
C PHE A 56 16.24 -5.76 -10.04
N GLY A 57 17.34 -6.53 -10.09
CA GLY A 57 17.52 -7.71 -9.25
C GLY A 57 17.54 -7.36 -7.76
N PHE A 58 18.26 -6.30 -7.38
CA PHE A 58 18.29 -5.83 -5.99
C PHE A 58 16.94 -5.26 -5.56
N LEU A 59 16.28 -4.47 -6.40
CA LEU A 59 14.93 -3.95 -6.14
C LEU A 59 13.95 -5.09 -5.86
N ASN A 60 13.91 -6.11 -6.73
CA ASN A 60 13.00 -7.23 -6.57
C ASN A 60 13.31 -8.07 -5.33
N MET A 61 14.59 -8.25 -5.00
CA MET A 61 15.02 -8.88 -3.75
C MET A 61 14.50 -8.12 -2.54
N LEU A 62 14.67 -6.79 -2.50
CA LEU A 62 14.14 -5.96 -1.43
C LEU A 62 12.63 -6.08 -1.31
N VAL A 63 11.89 -5.96 -2.42
CA VAL A 63 10.43 -6.13 -2.42
C VAL A 63 10.05 -7.47 -1.82
N SER A 64 10.71 -8.55 -2.24
CA SER A 64 10.43 -9.90 -1.76
C SER A 64 10.66 -10.03 -0.25
N ILE A 65 11.77 -9.49 0.26
CA ILE A 65 12.09 -9.49 1.70
C ILE A 65 11.03 -8.71 2.48
N PHE A 66 10.68 -7.50 2.02
CA PHE A 66 9.68 -6.68 2.71
C PHE A 66 8.27 -7.27 2.63
N SER A 67 7.93 -8.01 1.58
CA SER A 67 6.63 -8.71 1.47
C SER A 67 6.45 -9.83 2.51
N LEU A 68 7.53 -10.41 3.01
CA LEU A 68 7.45 -11.46 4.05
C LEU A 68 7.11 -10.90 5.43
N VAL A 69 7.51 -9.65 5.70
CA VAL A 69 7.36 -9.01 7.03
C VAL A 69 5.88 -8.93 7.45
N PRO A 70 4.94 -8.40 6.63
CA PRO A 70 3.52 -8.40 6.95
C PRO A 70 2.95 -9.81 7.14
N LEU A 71 3.38 -10.77 6.31
CA LEU A 71 2.84 -12.13 6.35
C LEU A 71 3.07 -12.79 7.71
N ILE A 72 4.27 -12.61 8.28
CA ILE A 72 4.66 -13.18 9.57
C ILE A 72 4.02 -12.41 10.73
N ILE A 73 3.87 -11.09 10.60
CA ILE A 73 3.40 -10.22 11.69
C ILE A 73 1.87 -10.23 11.81
N VAL A 74 1.14 -10.21 10.70
CA VAL A 74 -0.32 -10.03 10.70
C VAL A 74 -1.05 -11.22 11.30
N GLY A 75 -0.62 -12.46 10.99
CA GLY A 75 -1.27 -13.67 11.50
C GLY A 75 -1.36 -13.71 13.03
N PRO A 76 -0.23 -13.68 13.76
CA PRO A 76 -0.23 -13.71 15.22
C PRO A 76 -1.00 -12.53 15.85
N ILE A 77 -0.93 -11.33 15.27
CA ILE A 77 -1.69 -10.17 15.79
C ILE A 77 -3.19 -10.40 15.59
N ALA A 78 -3.60 -10.89 14.43
CA ALA A 78 -4.99 -11.17 14.13
C ALA A 78 -5.56 -12.28 15.01
N ASP A 79 -4.78 -13.32 15.29
CA ASP A 79 -5.20 -14.45 16.12
C ASP A 79 -5.34 -14.07 17.59
N LEU A 80 -4.45 -13.23 18.11
CA LEU A 80 -4.48 -12.83 19.52
C LEU A 80 -5.47 -11.69 19.79
N TRP A 81 -5.49 -10.65 18.95
CA TRP A 81 -6.17 -9.37 19.23
C TRP A 81 -7.30 -9.06 18.24
N GLY A 82 -7.58 -9.98 17.31
CA GLY A 82 -8.53 -9.78 16.22
C GLY A 82 -7.96 -8.95 15.07
N VAL A 83 -8.73 -8.83 13.99
CA VAL A 83 -8.24 -8.21 12.74
C VAL A 83 -8.25 -6.67 12.81
N ALA A 84 -9.05 -6.06 13.69
CA ALA A 84 -9.22 -4.61 13.75
C ALA A 84 -7.91 -3.83 14.07
N PRO A 85 -7.08 -4.23 15.07
CA PRO A 85 -5.80 -3.57 15.34
C PRO A 85 -4.82 -3.60 14.16
N VAL A 86 -4.87 -4.65 13.33
CA VAL A 86 -4.03 -4.76 12.13
C VAL A 86 -4.35 -3.64 11.16
N PHE A 87 -5.64 -3.47 10.82
CA PHE A 87 -6.07 -2.43 9.89
C PHE A 87 -5.75 -1.03 10.40
N VAL A 88 -5.96 -0.76 11.70
CA VAL A 88 -5.63 0.53 12.31
C VAL A 88 -4.12 0.77 12.27
N GLY A 89 -3.30 -0.23 12.58
CA GLY A 89 -1.84 -0.14 12.52
C GLY A 89 -1.33 0.23 11.12
N PHE A 90 -1.83 -0.45 10.09
CA PHE A 90 -1.48 -0.10 8.70
C PHE A 90 -1.98 1.28 8.30
N ALA A 91 -3.17 1.70 8.72
CA ALA A 91 -3.69 3.04 8.45
C ALA A 91 -2.78 4.13 9.06
N VAL A 92 -2.28 3.93 10.28
CA VAL A 92 -1.34 4.85 10.93
C VAL A 92 -0.01 4.91 10.18
N ILE A 93 0.55 3.76 9.79
CA ILE A 93 1.81 3.70 9.03
C ILE A 93 1.68 4.46 7.70
N VAL A 94 0.58 4.24 6.97
CA VAL A 94 0.30 4.94 5.71
C VAL A 94 0.13 6.44 5.93
N ALA A 95 -0.57 6.85 7.00
CA ALA A 95 -0.74 8.26 7.33
C ALA A 95 0.61 8.95 7.64
N ILE A 96 1.49 8.29 8.41
CA ILE A 96 2.84 8.79 8.71
C ILE A 96 3.65 8.93 7.42
N ALA A 97 3.64 7.91 6.55
CA ALA A 97 4.34 7.95 5.28
C ALA A 97 3.85 9.08 4.38
N TRP A 98 2.53 9.31 4.34
CA TRP A 98 1.92 10.41 3.59
C TRP A 98 2.36 11.79 4.11
N ILE A 99 2.28 12.00 5.43
CA ILE A 99 2.66 13.26 6.07
C ILE A 99 4.15 13.54 5.89
N GLY A 100 5.01 12.53 6.11
CA GLY A 100 6.45 12.62 5.88
C GLY A 100 6.81 12.92 4.42
N GLY A 101 6.10 12.29 3.48
CA GLY A 101 6.24 12.55 2.04
C GLY A 101 5.85 13.98 1.66
N LYS A 102 4.77 14.51 2.25
CA LYS A 102 4.35 15.90 2.03
C LYS A 102 5.37 16.90 2.57
N SER A 103 5.88 16.69 3.79
CA SER A 103 6.91 17.54 4.41
C SER A 103 8.20 17.60 3.57
N THR A 104 8.65 16.46 3.06
CA THR A 104 9.84 16.39 2.20
C THR A 104 9.65 17.18 0.89
N ARG A 105 8.46 17.12 0.29
CA ARG A 105 8.12 17.88 -0.93
C ARG A 105 8.08 19.39 -0.67
N GLU A 106 7.56 19.82 0.48
CA GLU A 106 7.48 21.24 0.85
C GLU A 106 8.86 21.84 1.14
N MET A 107 9.74 21.09 1.82
CA MET A 107 11.13 21.50 2.04
C MET A 107 11.90 21.72 0.74
N ARG A 108 11.73 20.81 -0.23
CA ARG A 108 12.41 20.88 -1.52
C ARG A 108 11.93 22.08 -2.36
N ARG A 109 10.63 22.42 -2.29
CA ARG A 109 10.09 23.65 -2.90
C ARG A 109 10.60 24.93 -2.23
N ARG A 110 10.74 24.95 -0.90
CA ARG A 110 11.31 26.10 -0.17
C ARG A 110 12.78 26.34 -0.53
N LYS A 111 13.60 25.28 -0.57
CA LYS A 111 15.00 25.39 -1.00
C LYS A 111 15.13 25.88 -2.44
N ALA A 112 14.27 25.44 -3.35
CA ALA A 112 14.30 25.90 -4.74
C ALA A 112 14.02 27.41 -4.89
N LYS A 113 13.13 27.98 -4.06
CA LYS A 113 12.87 29.43 -4.05
C LYS A 113 14.03 30.27 -3.48
N LEU A 114 14.69 29.76 -2.43
CA LEU A 114 15.80 30.46 -1.78
C LEU A 114 17.11 30.46 -2.61
N VAL A 115 17.25 29.55 -3.56
CA VAL A 115 18.42 29.51 -4.47
C VAL A 115 18.20 30.40 -5.71
N SER A 116 16.95 30.82 -5.96
CA SER A 116 16.59 31.69 -7.08
C SER A 116 16.45 33.18 -6.73
N GLU A 117 16.58 33.54 -5.44
CA GLU A 117 16.73 34.91 -4.94
C GLU A 117 18.21 35.20 -4.65
#